data_AF-A0A959TL78-F1
#
_entry.id   AF-A0A959TL78-F1
#
_cell.length_a   1.000
_cell.length_b   1.000
_cell.length_c   1.000
_cell.angle_alpha   90.00
_cell.angle_beta   90.00
_cell.angle_gamma   90.00
#
_symmetry.space_group_name_H-M   'P 1'
#
loop_
_entity.id
_entity.type
_entity.pdbx_description
1 polymer ?
#
loop_
_entity_poly.entity_id
_entity_poly.type
_entity_poly.pdbx_seq_one_letter_code
_entity_poly.pdbx_strand_id
1 'polypeptide(L)' 'MGENTAGVMLSATVFQVSGKYHLFLPIADDHDAELQRLDQVGVKPEIEVKDDDALDHVLALPR' A
#
# COMPACT_ATOMS: atom_id res chain seq x y z
N MET A 1 2.11 9.23 10.57
CA MET A 1 3.35 9.99 10.31
C MET A 1 4.36 9.03 9.73
N GLY A 2 5.24 9.49 8.84
CA GLY A 2 6.22 8.66 8.15
C GLY A 2 6.31 9.04 6.67
N GLU A 3 6.74 8.10 5.83
CA GLU A 3 6.72 8.25 4.37
C GLU A 3 5.44 7.67 3.75
N ASN A 4 5.22 7.97 2.46
CA ASN A 4 4.12 7.36 1.71
C ASN A 4 4.38 5.85 1.56
N THR A 5 3.43 5.02 1.97
CA THR A 5 3.61 3.56 1.86
C THR A 5 3.68 3.11 0.40
N ALA A 6 4.28 1.95 0.15
CA ALA A 6 4.57 1.46 -1.20
C ALA A 6 3.34 1.13 -2.08
N GLY A 7 2.13 1.05 -1.52
CA GLY A 7 0.93 0.69 -2.28
C GLY A 7 1.03 -0.69 -2.93
N VAL A 8 1.59 -1.67 -2.23
CA VAL A 8 1.72 -3.02 -2.78
C VAL A 8 0.33 -3.64 -2.93
N MET A 9 0.08 -4.22 -4.09
CA MET A 9 -1.17 -4.92 -4.38
C MET A 9 -1.37 -6.09 -3.42
N LEU A 10 -2.57 -6.18 -2.85
CA LEU A 10 -2.92 -7.18 -1.83
C LEU A 10 -2.76 -8.61 -2.36
N SER A 11 -3.36 -8.94 -3.51
CA SER A 11 -3.28 -10.30 -4.06
C SER A 11 -3.54 -10.37 -5.56
N ALA A 12 -2.72 -11.17 -6.25
CA ALA A 12 -2.98 -11.62 -7.61
C ALA A 12 -2.69 -13.10 -7.76
N THR A 13 -3.33 -13.69 -8.76
CA THR A 13 -3.08 -15.06 -9.18
C THR A 13 -2.61 -15.09 -10.63
N VAL A 14 -1.67 -15.99 -10.92
CA VAL A 14 -1.23 -16.28 -12.27
C VAL A 14 -1.96 -17.52 -12.77
N PHE A 15 -2.72 -17.38 -13.84
CA PHE A 15 -3.45 -18.46 -14.49
C PHE A 15 -2.76 -18.86 -15.79
N GLN A 16 -2.51 -20.16 -15.99
CA GLN A 16 -2.05 -20.65 -17.29
C GLN A 16 -3.26 -20.73 -18.24
N VAL A 17 -3.23 -19.97 -19.34
CA VAL A 17 -4.36 -19.88 -20.28
C VAL A 17 -4.25 -20.94 -21.37
N SER A 18 -3.13 -20.96 -22.10
CA SER A 18 -2.83 -21.95 -23.12
C SER A 18 -1.34 -21.93 -23.47
N GLY A 19 -0.74 -23.10 -23.63
CA GLY A 19 0.68 -23.23 -23.97
C GLY A 19 1.57 -22.44 -23.01
N LYS A 20 2.26 -21.42 -23.54
CA LYS A 20 3.20 -20.56 -22.79
C LYS A 20 2.54 -19.27 -22.26
N TYR A 21 1.27 -19.03 -22.56
CA TYR A 21 0.57 -17.81 -22.15
C TYR A 21 0.04 -17.93 -20.72
N HIS A 22 0.38 -16.91 -19.92
CA HIS A 22 -0.07 -16.77 -18.54
C HIS A 22 -0.80 -15.45 -18.38
N LEU A 23 -1.91 -15.47 -17.64
CA LEU A 23 -2.68 -14.30 -17.25
C LEU A 23 -2.33 -13.98 -15.79
N PHE A 24 -1.76 -12.80 -15.56
CA PHE A 24 -1.68 -12.22 -14.23
C PHE A 24 -2.97 -11.45 -13.96
N LEU A 25 -3.72 -11.86 -12.93
CA LEU A 25 -5.00 -11.25 -12.60
C LEU A 25 -5.00 -10.85 -11.11
N PRO A 26 -5.12 -9.55 -10.80
CA PRO A 26 -5.47 -9.09 -9.46
C PRO A 26 -6.81 -9.69 -9.04
N ILE A 27 -6.87 -10.29 -7.86
CA ILE A 27 -8.09 -10.96 -7.35
C ILE A 27 -8.63 -10.34 -6.06
N ALA A 28 -7.85 -9.47 -5.42
CA ALA A 28 -8.26 -8.70 -4.26
C ALA A 28 -7.43 -7.42 -4.18
N ASP A 29 -8.07 -6.34 -3.78
CA ASP A 29 -7.50 -5.00 -3.66
C ASP A 29 -7.87 -4.41 -2.29
N ASP A 30 -6.95 -3.65 -1.69
CA ASP A 30 -7.28 -2.85 -0.50
C ASP A 30 -7.97 -1.54 -0.89
N HIS A 31 -9.00 -1.19 -0.14
CA HIS A 31 -9.73 0.06 -0.29
C HIS A 31 -9.79 0.82 1.04
N ASP A 32 -9.75 2.14 0.98
CA ASP A 32 -10.02 3.00 2.13
C ASP A 32 -11.53 3.15 2.41
N ALA A 33 -11.87 3.95 3.42
CA ALA A 33 -13.26 4.19 3.81
C ALA A 33 -14.06 4.95 2.73
N GLU A 34 -13.36 5.62 1.82
CA GLU A 34 -13.86 6.38 0.68
C GLU A 34 -13.93 5.54 -0.60
N LEU A 35 -13.69 4.23 -0.49
CA LEU A 35 -13.67 3.27 -1.60
C LEU A 35 -12.61 3.61 -2.67
N GLN A 36 -11.54 4.30 -2.30
CA GLN A 36 -10.38 4.49 -3.16
C GLN A 36 -9.43 3.31 -3.01
N ARG A 37 -8.88 2.84 -4.13
CA ARG A 37 -7.89 1.77 -4.13
C ARG A 37 -6.55 2.27 -3.62
N LEU A 38 -5.93 1.46 -2.77
CA LEU A 38 -4.59 1.75 -2.22
C LEU A 38 -3.46 1.14 -3.07
N ASP A 39 -3.77 0.21 -3.97
CA ASP A 39 -2.78 -0.38 -4.86
C ASP A 39 -2.11 0.68 -5.74
N GLN A 40 -0.80 0.58 -5.89
CA GLN A 40 0.10 1.50 -6.62
C GLN A 40 0.21 2.92 -6.08
N VAL A 41 -0.62 3.31 -5.10
CA VAL A 41 -0.65 4.66 -4.54
C VAL A 41 -0.21 4.68 -3.08
N GLY A 42 -0.63 3.68 -2.30
CA GLY A 42 -0.37 3.59 -0.87
C GLY A 42 -1.19 4.58 -0.03
N VAL A 43 -0.89 4.61 1.26
CA VAL A 43 -1.43 5.58 2.22
C VAL A 43 -0.47 6.74 2.39
N LYS A 44 -0.97 7.96 2.16
CA LYS A 44 -0.25 9.20 2.41
C LYS A 44 -0.33 9.57 3.90
N PRO A 45 0.80 9.81 4.57
CA PRO A 45 0.80 10.27 5.96
C PRO A 45 0.37 11.75 6.04
N GLU A 46 -0.34 12.10 7.11
CA GLU A 46 -0.70 13.49 7.41
C GLU A 46 0.52 14.36 7.77
N ILE A 47 1.50 13.77 8.45
CA ILE A 47 2.79 14.40 8.76
C ILE A 47 3.90 13.57 8.12
N GLU A 48 4.52 14.14 7.09
CA GLU A 48 5.64 13.54 6.35
C GLU A 48 6.94 13.72 7.14
N VAL A 49 7.57 12.60 7.48
CA VAL A 49 8.89 12.52 8.14
C VAL A 49 9.61 11.31 7.58
N LYS A 50 10.94 11.25 7.71
CA LYS A 50 11.68 10.05 7.34
C LYS A 50 11.24 8.88 8.19
N ASP A 51 11.22 7.68 7.59
CA ASP A 51 10.78 6.47 8.29
C ASP A 51 11.56 6.22 9.60
N ASP A 52 12.87 6.46 9.60
CA ASP A 52 13.74 6.31 10.78
C ASP A 52 13.38 7.26 11.93
N ASP A 53 12.81 8.43 11.63
CA ASP A 53 12.49 9.48 12.60
C ASP A 53 11.02 9.39 13.09
N ALA A 54 10.19 8.57 12.44
CA ALA A 54 8.73 8.58 12.64
C ALA A 54 8.31 8.27 14.09
N LEU A 55 9.00 7.32 14.75
CA LEU A 55 8.69 6.96 16.13
C LEU A 55 9.01 8.11 17.10
N ASP A 56 10.18 8.72 16.96
CA ASP A 56 10.62 9.81 17.85
C ASP A 56 9.69 11.02 17.73
N HIS A 57 9.24 11.33 16.51
CA HIS A 57 8.23 12.37 16.28
C HIS A 57 6.91 12.07 16.99
N VAL A 58 6.44 10.82 16.96
CA VAL A 58 5.19 10.43 17.65
C VAL A 58 5.34 10.53 19.16
N LEU A 59 6.49 10.12 19.72
CA LEU A 59 6.74 10.17 21.16
C LEU A 59 6.90 11.60 21.70
N ALA A 60 7.31 12.55 20.87
CA ALA A 60 7.45 13.95 21.24
C ALA A 60 6.11 14.72 21.27
N LEU A 61 5.01 14.14 20.75
CA LEU A 61 3.71 14.79 20.74
C LEU A 61 3.12 14.86 22.16
N PRO A 62 2.46 15.97 22.52
CA PRO A 62 1.70 16.04 23.76
C PRO A 62 0.58 15.00 23.75
N ARG A 63 0.38 14.35 24.90
CA ARG A 63 -0.74 13.41 25.13
C ARG A 63 -2.05 14.14 25.37
#